data_AF-A0A7J4XJT0-F1
#
_entry.id   AF-A0A7J4XJT0-F1
#
_cell.length_a   1.000
_cell.length_b   1.000
_cell.length_c   1.000
_cell.angle_alpha   90.00
_cell.angle_beta   90.00
_cell.angle_gamma   90.00
#
_symmetry.space_group_name_H-M   'P 1'
#
loop_
_entity.id
_entity.type
_entity.pdbx_description
1 polymer ?
#
loop_
_entity_poly.entity_id
_entity_poly.type
_entity_poly.pdbx_seq_one_letter_code
_entity_poly.pdbx_strand_id
1 'polypeptide(L)'
;MKPKHFCSAALCCILILLSACNKDDNDNPLRFYNDTYEVPMGGIRYLGLESGNGDYSLEVEDQRLISAQVEHGWSTPGGSAIYVRGILTGKTTLKVTDAATLESCLLKIKVVDNYEAMQLFRRRGSSLLEDGTAEILPGISDIFLINNRARDVYFFNRTIPTAFSSGLVLVAKGTYTLEPGDGNQTHMTLTFTEGMEYVGTSTDSQKFILHGNPYILHRLDKNLNLNWDTPPTEDTRTSPEPPPSYILEEEGTGKQLSFSFTEQEIPEGILP
;
A
#
# COMPACT_ATOMS: atom_id res chain seq x y z
N MET A 1 -64.83 -24.65 44.09
CA MET A 1 -64.61 -23.62 43.05
C MET A 1 -63.13 -23.23 43.00
N LYS A 2 -62.41 -23.83 42.08
CA LYS A 2 -61.04 -23.55 41.58
C LYS A 2 -61.12 -23.80 40.06
N PRO A 3 -60.31 -23.16 39.18
CA PRO A 3 -58.97 -22.66 39.47
C PRO A 3 -58.70 -21.21 38.99
N LYS A 4 -57.94 -20.43 39.79
CA LYS A 4 -57.32 -19.15 39.40
C LYS A 4 -55.81 -19.28 39.08
N HIS A 5 -55.32 -20.50 38.83
CA HIS A 5 -53.88 -20.74 38.63
C HIS A 5 -53.48 -21.04 37.17
N PHE A 6 -54.43 -21.03 36.21
CA PHE A 6 -54.12 -21.39 34.83
C PHE A 6 -53.54 -20.22 34.01
N CYS A 7 -53.89 -18.96 34.32
CA CYS A 7 -53.37 -17.80 33.58
C CYS A 7 -51.94 -17.38 33.97
N SER A 8 -51.45 -17.71 35.17
CA SER A 8 -50.10 -17.29 35.58
C SER A 8 -48.99 -18.20 35.03
N ALA A 9 -49.28 -19.48 34.82
CA ALA A 9 -48.33 -20.43 34.24
C ALA A 9 -48.20 -20.23 32.72
N ALA A 10 -49.31 -19.96 32.02
CA ALA A 10 -49.30 -19.67 30.59
C ALA A 10 -48.56 -18.36 30.25
N LEU A 11 -48.69 -17.33 31.10
CA LEU A 11 -47.98 -16.05 30.91
C LEU A 11 -46.47 -16.17 31.16
N CYS A 12 -46.05 -17.00 32.13
CA CYS A 12 -44.63 -17.30 32.34
C CYS A 12 -44.02 -18.12 31.19
N CYS A 13 -44.75 -19.09 30.62
CA CYS A 13 -44.26 -19.85 29.46
C CYS A 13 -44.13 -18.98 28.20
N ILE A 14 -45.01 -17.98 28.01
CA ILE A 14 -44.91 -17.04 26.88
C ILE A 14 -43.73 -16.06 27.05
N LEU A 15 -43.40 -15.65 28.28
CA LEU A 15 -42.23 -14.80 28.56
C LEU A 15 -40.90 -15.56 28.40
N ILE A 16 -40.88 -16.88 28.69
CA ILE A 16 -39.70 -17.74 28.45
C ILE A 16 -39.52 -18.01 26.95
N LEU A 17 -40.59 -18.11 26.17
CA LEU A 17 -40.53 -18.32 24.71
C LEU A 17 -40.14 -17.05 23.92
N LEU A 18 -40.38 -15.84 24.46
CA LEU A 18 -39.91 -14.59 23.86
C LEU A 18 -38.44 -14.24 24.21
N SER A 19 -37.85 -14.96 25.16
CA SER A 19 -36.41 -14.90 25.45
C SER A 19 -35.60 -15.92 24.63
N ALA A 20 -36.30 -16.78 23.88
CA ALA A 20 -35.74 -17.72 22.92
C ALA A 20 -35.94 -17.24 21.47
N CYS A 21 -35.87 -15.92 21.24
CA CYS A 21 -35.28 -15.48 19.99
C CYS A 21 -33.83 -15.95 20.06
N ASN A 22 -33.49 -16.98 19.30
CA ASN A 22 -32.11 -17.29 18.98
C ASN A 22 -31.44 -15.97 18.57
N LYS A 23 -30.68 -15.38 19.50
CA LYS A 23 -29.44 -14.77 19.10
C LYS A 23 -28.66 -15.96 18.58
N ASP A 24 -28.68 -16.13 17.26
CA ASP A 24 -27.54 -16.78 16.63
C ASP A 24 -26.37 -15.98 17.16
N ASP A 25 -25.69 -16.54 18.16
CA ASP A 25 -24.47 -16.00 18.71
C ASP A 25 -23.56 -15.86 17.52
N ASN A 26 -23.48 -14.63 17.02
CA ASN A 26 -22.65 -14.23 15.90
C ASN A 26 -21.23 -14.18 16.45
N ASP A 27 -20.74 -15.34 16.90
CA ASP A 27 -19.35 -15.63 17.18
C ASP A 27 -18.65 -15.52 15.83
N ASN A 28 -18.38 -14.29 15.43
CA ASN A 28 -17.48 -13.98 14.33
C ASN A 28 -16.09 -13.99 14.95
N PRO A 29 -15.36 -15.12 14.88
CA PRO A 29 -14.05 -15.20 15.49
C PRO A 29 -13.12 -14.16 14.90
N LEU A 30 -12.16 -13.70 15.67
CA LEU A 30 -11.19 -12.73 15.16
C LEU A 30 -10.26 -13.42 14.14
N ARG A 31 -10.32 -12.99 12.88
CA ARG A 31 -9.47 -13.53 11.80
C ARG A 31 -8.96 -12.45 10.86
N PHE A 32 -7.75 -12.67 10.37
CA PHE A 32 -7.09 -11.85 9.38
C PHE A 32 -6.76 -12.69 8.16
N TYR A 33 -6.77 -12.06 6.97
CA TYR A 33 -6.34 -12.73 5.74
C TYR A 33 -4.86 -13.12 5.76
N ASN A 34 -4.04 -12.35 6.49
CA ASN A 34 -2.60 -12.58 6.63
C ASN A 34 -2.18 -12.58 8.10
N ASP A 35 -1.15 -13.35 8.44
CA ASP A 35 -0.52 -13.34 9.77
C ASP A 35 0.70 -12.41 9.84
N THR A 36 1.11 -11.88 8.69
CA THR A 36 2.31 -11.08 8.49
C THR A 36 1.98 -9.88 7.61
N TYR A 37 2.57 -8.72 7.92
CA TYR A 37 2.40 -7.49 7.14
C TYR A 37 3.72 -6.72 7.03
N GLU A 38 3.99 -6.18 5.85
CA GLU A 38 5.06 -5.19 5.64
C GLU A 38 4.50 -3.75 5.62
N VAL A 39 5.11 -2.85 6.39
CA VAL A 39 4.68 -1.45 6.54
C VAL A 39 5.83 -0.52 6.18
N PRO A 40 5.70 0.39 5.20
CA PRO A 40 6.77 1.34 4.90
C PRO A 40 6.98 2.32 6.06
N MET A 41 8.23 2.64 6.36
CA MET A 41 8.59 3.64 7.37
C MET A 41 7.97 5.01 7.01
N GLY A 42 7.23 5.60 7.95
CA GLY A 42 6.46 6.84 7.75
C GLY A 42 5.08 6.63 7.11
N GLY A 43 4.86 5.50 6.44
CA GLY A 43 3.59 5.16 5.80
C GLY A 43 2.60 4.43 6.72
N ILE A 44 1.44 4.09 6.16
CA ILE A 44 0.33 3.41 6.83
C ILE A 44 0.00 2.13 6.08
N ARG A 45 -0.36 1.06 6.81
CA ARG A 45 -0.91 -0.18 6.26
C ARG A 45 -2.21 -0.53 6.96
N TYR A 46 -3.27 -0.78 6.20
CA TYR A 46 -4.52 -1.33 6.73
C TYR A 46 -4.43 -2.85 6.80
N LEU A 47 -4.87 -3.42 7.92
CA LEU A 47 -4.84 -4.86 8.15
C LEU A 47 -6.11 -5.49 7.59
N GLY A 48 -5.94 -6.50 6.74
CA GLY A 48 -7.05 -7.23 6.11
C GLY A 48 -7.78 -8.11 7.12
N LEU A 49 -8.89 -7.61 7.67
CA LEU A 49 -9.81 -8.36 8.53
C LEU A 49 -10.69 -9.29 7.70
N GLU A 50 -10.69 -10.58 8.04
CA GLU A 50 -11.59 -11.59 7.48
C GLU A 50 -12.90 -11.66 8.29
N SER A 51 -12.79 -11.60 9.62
CA SER A 51 -13.93 -11.60 10.54
C SER A 51 -13.55 -10.97 11.89
N GLY A 52 -14.55 -10.56 12.66
CA GLY A 52 -14.41 -9.96 13.98
C GLY A 52 -15.57 -9.03 14.31
N ASN A 53 -15.64 -8.57 15.57
CA ASN A 53 -16.78 -7.81 16.09
C ASN A 53 -16.71 -6.29 15.81
N GLY A 54 -15.52 -5.75 15.52
CA GLY A 54 -15.28 -4.32 15.30
C GLY A 54 -14.84 -3.51 16.53
N ASP A 55 -14.77 -4.12 17.71
CA ASP A 55 -14.27 -3.52 18.94
C ASP A 55 -13.00 -4.26 19.40
N TYR A 56 -11.86 -3.66 19.09
CA TYR A 56 -10.56 -4.31 19.22
C TYR A 56 -9.65 -3.53 20.18
N SER A 57 -8.94 -4.27 21.06
CA SER A 57 -7.80 -3.72 21.79
C SER A 57 -6.48 -4.12 21.12
N LEU A 58 -5.53 -3.19 21.13
CA LEU A 58 -4.25 -3.31 20.42
C LEU A 58 -3.09 -3.23 21.42
N GLU A 59 -2.23 -4.24 21.43
CA GLU A 59 -0.98 -4.25 22.21
C GLU A 59 0.20 -4.38 21.24
N VAL A 60 1.02 -3.32 21.16
CA VAL A 60 2.25 -3.28 20.35
C VAL A 60 3.44 -3.66 21.23
N GLU A 61 4.20 -4.67 20.81
CA GLU A 61 5.38 -5.14 21.55
C GLU A 61 6.50 -4.10 21.60
N ASP A 62 6.88 -3.51 20.45
CA ASP A 62 7.86 -2.42 20.38
C ASP A 62 7.25 -1.15 19.76
N GLN A 63 6.81 -0.24 20.62
CA GLN A 63 6.21 1.05 20.23
C GLN A 63 7.20 2.02 19.56
N ARG A 64 8.50 1.71 19.55
CA ARG A 64 9.49 2.51 18.81
C ARG A 64 9.43 2.23 17.32
N LEU A 65 8.93 1.06 16.92
CA LEU A 65 8.89 0.61 15.53
C LEU A 65 7.56 0.97 14.86
N ILE A 66 6.44 0.84 15.57
CA ILE A 66 5.10 1.10 15.00
C ILE A 66 4.16 1.77 15.99
N SER A 67 3.11 2.39 15.45
CA SER A 67 1.85 2.64 16.17
C SER A 67 0.69 1.98 15.45
N ALA A 68 -0.37 1.63 16.18
CA ALA A 68 -1.55 0.99 15.62
C ALA A 68 -2.82 1.61 16.20
N GLN A 69 -3.86 1.74 15.38
CA GLN A 69 -5.14 2.32 15.78
C GLN A 69 -6.33 1.59 15.14
N VAL A 70 -7.48 1.69 15.81
CA VAL A 70 -8.77 1.24 15.29
C VAL A 70 -9.53 2.47 14.80
N GLU A 71 -10.09 2.36 13.59
CA GLU A 71 -10.99 3.36 13.03
C GLU A 71 -12.38 2.74 12.81
N HIS A 72 -13.43 3.50 13.12
CA HIS A 72 -14.81 3.08 12.95
C HIS A 72 -15.45 3.70 11.70
N GLY A 73 -16.53 3.10 11.19
CA GLY A 73 -17.28 3.60 10.04
C GLY A 73 -16.82 3.01 8.70
N TRP A 74 -16.09 1.90 8.74
CA TRP A 74 -15.57 1.21 7.57
C TRP A 74 -16.54 0.12 7.08
N SER A 75 -16.42 -0.28 5.81
CA SER A 75 -17.18 -1.40 5.22
C SER A 75 -16.52 -2.77 5.48
N THR A 76 -15.64 -2.86 6.47
CA THR A 76 -14.94 -4.07 6.92
C THR A 76 -15.76 -4.85 7.96
N PRO A 77 -15.39 -6.11 8.28
CA PRO A 77 -16.04 -6.86 9.35
C PRO A 77 -16.11 -6.09 10.68
N GLY A 78 -17.29 -6.06 11.29
CA GLY A 78 -17.53 -5.31 12.51
C GLY A 78 -17.62 -3.79 12.34
N GLY A 79 -17.51 -3.25 11.12
CA GLY A 79 -17.60 -1.81 10.85
C GLY A 79 -16.35 -1.00 11.21
N SER A 80 -15.22 -1.69 11.47
CA SER A 80 -13.98 -1.08 11.91
C SER A 80 -12.78 -1.58 11.12
N ALA A 81 -11.82 -0.70 10.85
CA ALA A 81 -10.53 -1.05 10.27
C ALA A 81 -9.43 -0.92 11.33
N ILE A 82 -8.39 -1.72 11.21
CA ILE A 82 -7.16 -1.57 11.99
C ILE A 82 -6.08 -1.12 11.02
N TYR A 83 -5.35 -0.07 11.38
CA TYR A 83 -4.18 0.34 10.61
C TYR A 83 -2.93 0.42 11.48
N VAL A 84 -1.78 0.24 10.84
CA VAL A 84 -0.45 0.33 11.45
C VAL A 84 0.35 1.40 10.73
N ARG A 85 1.02 2.27 11.49
CA ARG A 85 1.98 3.24 10.96
C ARG A 85 3.40 2.80 11.28
N GLY A 86 4.27 2.78 10.27
CA GLY A 86 5.70 2.53 10.45
C GLY A 86 6.43 3.76 11.01
N ILE A 87 7.25 3.58 12.03
CA ILE A 87 8.05 4.65 12.67
C ILE A 87 9.54 4.45 12.37
N LEU A 88 10.03 3.24 12.62
CA LEU A 88 11.43 2.86 12.42
C LEU A 88 11.49 1.44 11.86
N THR A 89 12.44 1.19 10.95
CA THR A 89 12.63 -0.13 10.35
C THR A 89 12.96 -1.19 11.41
N GLY A 90 12.40 -2.39 11.24
CA GLY A 90 12.52 -3.47 12.21
C GLY A 90 11.36 -4.46 12.17
N LYS A 91 11.34 -5.40 13.12
CA LYS A 91 10.29 -6.42 13.24
C LYS A 91 9.71 -6.37 14.65
N THR A 92 8.39 -6.44 14.75
CA THR A 92 7.65 -6.45 16.01
C THR A 92 6.39 -7.29 15.87
N THR A 93 5.76 -7.60 16.99
CA THR A 93 4.44 -8.21 17.02
C THR A 93 3.38 -7.16 17.39
N LEU A 94 2.21 -7.27 16.76
CA LEU A 94 0.98 -6.60 17.18
C LEU A 94 0.00 -7.67 17.65
N LYS A 95 -0.46 -7.57 18.90
CA LYS A 95 -1.57 -8.38 19.39
C LYS A 95 -2.87 -7.61 19.25
N VAL A 96 -3.84 -8.22 18.59
CA VAL A 96 -5.21 -7.71 18.46
C VAL A 96 -6.11 -8.60 19.28
N THR A 97 -6.95 -8.03 20.15
CA THR A 97 -7.93 -8.78 20.94
C THR A 97 -9.33 -8.28 20.64
N ASP A 98 -10.23 -9.18 20.27
CA ASP A 98 -11.66 -8.89 20.10
C ASP A 98 -12.34 -8.79 21.47
N ALA A 99 -12.99 -7.65 21.73
CA ALA A 99 -13.56 -7.38 23.04
C ALA A 99 -14.79 -8.25 23.37
N ALA A 100 -15.49 -8.77 22.36
CA ALA A 100 -16.67 -9.60 22.57
C ALA A 100 -16.29 -11.08 22.79
N THR A 101 -15.40 -11.62 21.97
CA THR A 101 -15.00 -13.04 22.05
C THR A 101 -13.81 -13.27 23.00
N LEU A 102 -13.06 -12.22 23.34
CA LEU A 102 -11.79 -12.26 24.07
C LEU A 102 -10.69 -13.05 23.35
N GLU A 103 -10.90 -13.40 22.07
CA GLU A 103 -9.88 -14.03 21.24
C GLU A 103 -8.79 -13.02 20.88
N SER A 104 -7.54 -13.48 20.89
CA SER A 104 -6.40 -12.69 20.46
C SER A 104 -5.72 -13.31 19.24
N CYS A 105 -5.32 -12.46 18.30
CA CYS A 105 -4.43 -12.80 17.19
C CYS A 105 -3.10 -12.07 17.34
N LEU A 106 -1.99 -12.77 17.04
CA LEU A 106 -0.65 -12.19 16.99
C LEU A 106 -0.23 -12.02 15.54
N LEU A 107 -0.07 -10.76 15.12
CA LEU A 107 0.35 -10.39 13.78
C LEU A 107 1.82 -9.99 13.78
N LYS A 108 2.59 -10.53 12.83
CA LYS A 108 3.99 -10.15 12.63
C LYS A 108 4.05 -8.92 11.75
N ILE A 109 4.64 -7.85 12.27
CA ILE A 109 4.79 -6.60 11.54
C ILE A 109 6.26 -6.37 11.24
N LYS A 110 6.57 -6.13 9.98
CA LYS A 110 7.91 -5.73 9.53
C LYS A 110 7.84 -4.33 8.96
N VAL A 111 8.53 -3.39 9.58
CA VAL A 111 8.69 -2.04 9.05
C VAL A 111 9.86 -2.04 8.07
N VAL A 112 9.56 -1.77 6.81
CA VAL A 112 10.52 -1.71 5.69
C VAL A 112 10.90 -0.26 5.38
N ASP A 113 11.97 -0.07 4.61
CA ASP A 113 12.33 1.26 4.11
C ASP A 113 11.16 1.89 3.35
N ASN A 114 11.01 3.22 3.44
CA ASN A 114 10.01 3.94 2.67
C ASN A 114 10.31 3.86 1.17
N TYR A 115 9.32 4.10 0.32
CA TYR A 115 9.52 4.07 -1.13
C TYR A 115 8.54 4.96 -1.88
N GLU A 116 8.90 5.29 -3.13
CA GLU A 116 8.00 5.91 -4.09
C GLU A 116 7.59 4.91 -5.18
N ALA A 117 6.28 4.76 -5.37
CA ALA A 117 5.71 3.87 -6.37
C ALA A 117 5.29 4.68 -7.60
N MET A 118 5.90 4.38 -8.74
CA MET A 118 5.61 4.99 -10.03
C MET A 118 4.91 3.98 -10.93
N GLN A 119 3.70 4.30 -11.36
CA GLN A 119 2.98 3.53 -12.38
C GLN A 119 3.22 4.15 -13.75
N LEU A 120 3.65 3.35 -14.71
CA LEU A 120 3.89 3.75 -16.09
C LEU A 120 2.64 3.53 -16.95
N PHE A 121 2.29 4.54 -17.74
CA PHE A 121 1.16 4.51 -18.67
C PHE A 121 1.64 4.47 -20.10
N ARG A 122 1.29 3.38 -20.78
CA ARG A 122 1.54 3.20 -22.20
C ARG A 122 0.32 3.65 -22.98
N ARG A 123 0.53 4.30 -24.11
CA ARG A 123 -0.55 4.58 -25.06
C ARG A 123 -1.05 3.22 -25.60
N ARG A 124 -2.34 2.95 -25.47
CA ARG A 124 -2.94 1.68 -25.91
C ARG A 124 -2.66 1.46 -27.40
N GLY A 125 -1.98 0.37 -27.78
CA GLY A 125 -2.00 -0.14 -29.15
C GLY A 125 -0.69 -0.43 -29.88
N SER A 126 0.51 -0.32 -29.29
CA SER A 126 1.72 -0.80 -29.98
C SER A 126 2.93 -0.97 -29.08
N SER A 127 3.64 -2.09 -29.21
CA SER A 127 5.00 -2.33 -28.68
C SER A 127 6.10 -1.64 -29.51
N LEU A 128 5.70 -0.97 -30.58
CA LEU A 128 6.53 -0.10 -31.44
C LEU A 128 5.91 1.29 -31.44
N LEU A 129 6.69 2.36 -31.27
CA LEU A 129 6.14 3.69 -31.58
C LEU A 129 5.75 3.71 -33.07
N GLU A 130 4.85 4.63 -33.50
CA GLU A 130 4.37 4.72 -34.90
C GLU A 130 5.52 4.85 -35.93
N ASP A 131 6.72 5.19 -35.46
CA ASP A 131 7.98 5.32 -36.22
C ASP A 131 8.87 4.05 -36.25
N GLY A 132 8.44 2.94 -35.62
CA GLY A 132 9.18 1.68 -35.57
C GLY A 132 10.29 1.61 -34.52
N THR A 133 10.41 2.60 -33.63
CA THR A 133 11.42 2.59 -32.56
C THR A 133 10.98 1.77 -31.34
N ALA A 134 11.98 1.21 -30.63
CA ALA A 134 11.76 0.43 -29.41
C ALA A 134 11.14 1.30 -28.30
N GLU A 135 10.16 0.73 -27.60
CA GLU A 135 9.48 1.36 -26.47
C GLU A 135 10.44 1.67 -25.31
N ILE A 136 10.15 2.71 -24.52
CA ILE A 136 10.86 2.97 -23.27
C ILE A 136 10.47 1.89 -22.26
N LEU A 137 11.47 1.25 -21.63
CA LEU A 137 11.28 0.26 -20.57
C LEU A 137 10.23 -0.81 -20.93
N PRO A 138 10.37 -1.54 -22.06
CA PRO A 138 9.41 -2.55 -22.48
C PRO A 138 9.18 -3.60 -21.37
N GLY A 139 7.94 -4.05 -21.20
CA GLY A 139 7.57 -5.02 -20.15
C GLY A 139 7.49 -4.47 -18.71
N ILE A 140 7.92 -3.23 -18.45
CA ILE A 140 7.78 -2.60 -17.14
C ILE A 140 6.47 -1.81 -17.05
N SER A 141 5.70 -2.06 -16.00
CA SER A 141 4.48 -1.32 -15.65
C SER A 141 4.65 -0.44 -14.43
N ASP A 142 5.49 -0.85 -13.48
CA ASP A 142 5.63 -0.20 -12.19
C ASP A 142 7.10 -0.17 -11.76
N ILE A 143 7.51 0.94 -11.16
CA ILE A 143 8.86 1.16 -10.62
C ILE A 143 8.73 1.57 -9.15
N PHE A 144 9.51 0.95 -8.28
CA PHE A 144 9.61 1.30 -6.87
C PHE A 144 11.00 1.84 -6.57
N LEU A 145 11.07 3.12 -6.19
CA LEU A 145 12.31 3.78 -5.77
C LEU A 145 12.42 3.68 -4.24
N ILE A 146 13.37 2.90 -3.74
CA ILE A 146 13.48 2.62 -2.31
C ILE A 146 14.36 3.66 -1.61
N ASN A 147 13.84 4.22 -0.52
CA ASN A 147 14.54 5.15 0.34
C ASN A 147 15.47 4.41 1.31
N ASN A 148 16.43 3.67 0.76
CA ASN A 148 17.51 3.06 1.52
C ASN A 148 18.87 3.66 1.10
N ARG A 149 19.92 3.27 1.81
CA ARG A 149 21.27 3.81 1.55
C ARG A 149 21.79 3.45 0.15
N ALA A 150 21.41 2.29 -0.38
CA ALA A 150 21.85 1.82 -1.68
C ALA A 150 21.10 2.47 -2.85
N ARG A 151 19.95 3.13 -2.57
CA ARG A 151 19.01 3.62 -3.57
C ARG A 151 18.57 2.49 -4.49
N ASP A 152 18.11 1.39 -3.90
CA ASP A 152 17.60 0.26 -4.67
C ASP A 152 16.36 0.66 -5.47
N VAL A 153 16.21 0.09 -6.65
CA VAL A 153 15.01 0.20 -7.49
C VAL A 153 14.53 -1.18 -7.92
N TYR A 154 13.22 -1.37 -7.87
CA TYR A 154 12.56 -2.61 -8.26
C TYR A 154 11.57 -2.35 -9.39
N PHE A 155 11.61 -3.20 -10.42
CA PHE A 155 10.81 -3.08 -11.62
C PHE A 155 9.83 -4.23 -11.71
N PHE A 156 8.56 -3.90 -11.93
CA PHE A 156 7.49 -4.88 -11.99
C PHE A 156 6.76 -4.81 -13.33
N ASN A 157 6.28 -5.97 -13.76
CA ASN A 157 5.22 -6.08 -14.74
C ASN A 157 3.89 -6.33 -14.00
N ARG A 158 2.77 -5.94 -14.60
CA ARG A 158 1.43 -6.11 -14.04
C ARG A 158 0.65 -7.15 -14.84
N THR A 159 0.34 -8.25 -14.19
CA THR A 159 -0.60 -9.27 -14.67
C THR A 159 -2.02 -8.95 -14.22
N ILE A 160 -2.95 -9.89 -14.43
CA ILE A 160 -4.33 -9.75 -13.97
C ILE A 160 -4.35 -9.67 -12.43
N PRO A 161 -4.84 -8.58 -11.83
CA PRO A 161 -4.97 -8.49 -10.38
C PRO A 161 -6.07 -9.45 -9.89
N THR A 162 -5.95 -9.90 -8.65
CA THR A 162 -6.98 -10.69 -7.96
C THR A 162 -7.44 -9.95 -6.72
N ALA A 163 -8.45 -10.48 -6.02
CA ALA A 163 -8.89 -9.91 -4.74
C ALA A 163 -7.78 -9.90 -3.66
N PHE A 164 -6.72 -10.69 -3.83
CA PHE A 164 -5.65 -10.88 -2.84
C PHE A 164 -4.25 -10.50 -3.34
N SER A 165 -4.15 -10.00 -4.58
CA SER A 165 -2.86 -9.63 -5.18
C SER A 165 -3.02 -8.52 -6.19
N SER A 166 -2.10 -7.55 -6.14
CA SER A 166 -1.97 -6.48 -7.12
C SER A 166 -1.65 -6.97 -8.54
N GLY A 167 -1.26 -8.25 -8.69
CA GLY A 167 -0.79 -8.80 -9.95
C GLY A 167 0.60 -8.30 -10.35
N LEU A 168 1.35 -7.66 -9.44
CA LEU A 168 2.71 -7.24 -9.68
C LEU A 168 3.67 -8.44 -9.64
N VAL A 169 4.48 -8.57 -10.68
CA VAL A 169 5.52 -9.60 -10.81
C VAL A 169 6.86 -8.89 -10.98
N LEU A 170 7.80 -9.15 -10.06
CA LEU A 170 9.15 -8.58 -10.11
C LEU A 170 9.88 -9.12 -11.34
N VAL A 171 10.42 -8.21 -12.17
CA VAL A 171 11.11 -8.58 -13.42
C VAL A 171 12.56 -8.10 -13.48
N ALA A 172 12.91 -7.01 -12.79
CA ALA A 172 14.27 -6.51 -12.73
C ALA A 172 14.55 -5.77 -11.42
N LYS A 173 15.83 -5.60 -11.10
CA LYS A 173 16.32 -4.81 -9.97
C LYS A 173 17.51 -3.97 -10.36
N GLY A 174 17.76 -2.93 -9.58
CA GLY A 174 18.82 -2.00 -9.86
C GLY A 174 19.08 -1.03 -8.72
N THR A 175 19.84 0.00 -9.05
CA THR A 175 19.98 1.22 -8.24
C THR A 175 19.53 2.43 -9.03
N TYR A 176 19.21 3.52 -8.33
CA TYR A 176 18.84 4.78 -8.97
C TYR A 176 19.61 5.97 -8.40
N THR A 177 19.76 7.01 -9.21
CA THR A 177 20.11 8.36 -8.74
C THR A 177 19.04 9.34 -9.19
N LEU A 178 18.79 10.36 -8.36
CA LEU A 178 17.96 11.51 -8.69
C LEU A 178 18.75 12.78 -8.43
N GLU A 179 18.84 13.64 -9.43
CA GLU A 179 19.53 14.93 -9.36
C GLU A 179 18.55 16.04 -9.78
N PRO A 180 18.53 17.19 -9.08
CA PRO A 180 17.72 18.33 -9.50
C PRO A 180 18.11 18.77 -10.92
N GLY A 181 17.12 18.97 -11.78
CA GLY A 181 17.31 19.54 -13.11
C GLY A 181 16.92 21.02 -13.17
N ASP A 182 16.88 21.56 -14.38
CA ASP A 182 16.43 22.93 -14.61
C ASP A 182 14.91 23.05 -14.40
N GLY A 183 14.47 24.09 -13.68
CA GLY A 183 13.05 24.34 -13.42
C GLY A 183 12.39 23.24 -12.59
N ASN A 184 11.34 22.61 -13.13
CA ASN A 184 10.57 21.55 -12.46
C ASN A 184 10.98 20.14 -12.93
N GLN A 185 12.24 19.97 -13.32
CA GLN A 185 12.77 18.72 -13.83
C GLN A 185 13.63 17.98 -12.80
N THR A 186 13.74 16.67 -12.96
CA THR A 186 14.67 15.82 -12.22
C THR A 186 15.36 14.89 -13.20
N HIS A 187 16.69 14.85 -13.15
CA HIS A 187 17.47 13.86 -13.87
C HIS A 187 17.49 12.57 -13.06
N MET A 188 17.06 11.47 -13.67
CA MET A 188 17.05 10.15 -13.09
C MET A 188 17.97 9.23 -13.86
N THR A 189 18.90 8.59 -13.17
CA THR A 189 19.67 7.49 -13.75
C THR A 189 19.19 6.19 -13.11
N LEU A 190 18.79 5.23 -13.94
CA LEU A 190 18.49 3.87 -13.53
C LEU A 190 19.66 2.98 -13.95
N THR A 191 20.16 2.16 -13.03
CA THR A 191 21.23 1.20 -13.28
C THR A 191 20.71 -0.19 -12.96
N PHE A 192 20.69 -1.09 -13.93
CA PHE A 192 20.16 -2.44 -13.80
C PHE A 192 21.25 -3.38 -13.30
N THR A 193 20.91 -4.23 -12.33
CA THR A 193 21.82 -5.23 -11.76
C THR A 193 21.31 -6.66 -11.94
N GLU A 194 20.00 -6.83 -12.12
CA GLU A 194 19.33 -8.11 -12.38
C GLU A 194 18.20 -7.91 -13.39
N GLY A 195 17.93 -8.89 -14.25
CA GLY A 195 16.75 -8.91 -15.14
C GLY A 195 16.83 -8.02 -16.38
N MET A 196 18.04 -7.68 -16.85
CA MET A 196 18.24 -6.82 -18.03
C MET A 196 17.58 -7.37 -19.30
N GLU A 197 17.47 -8.69 -19.42
CA GLU A 197 16.80 -9.37 -20.52
C GLU A 197 15.31 -8.99 -20.65
N TYR A 198 14.67 -8.55 -19.55
CA TYR A 198 13.28 -8.10 -19.54
C TYR A 198 13.12 -6.63 -19.92
N VAL A 199 14.16 -5.82 -19.76
CA VAL A 199 14.12 -4.37 -20.00
C VAL A 199 14.47 -4.03 -21.46
N GLY A 200 14.94 -5.01 -22.25
CA GLY A 200 15.22 -4.83 -23.68
C GLY A 200 16.31 -3.80 -23.99
N THR A 201 17.15 -3.49 -22.99
CA THR A 201 18.25 -2.52 -23.11
C THR A 201 19.55 -3.25 -23.43
N SER A 202 20.43 -2.59 -24.19
CA SER A 202 21.80 -3.06 -24.42
C SER A 202 22.81 -2.41 -23.47
N THR A 203 22.34 -1.55 -22.57
CA THR A 203 23.14 -0.80 -21.61
C THR A 203 22.68 -1.08 -20.19
N ASP A 204 23.64 -1.23 -19.29
CA ASP A 204 23.42 -1.47 -17.86
C ASP A 204 22.81 -0.26 -17.15
N SER A 205 22.71 0.88 -17.85
CA SER A 205 22.12 2.10 -17.32
C SER A 205 21.36 2.87 -18.38
N GLN A 206 20.29 3.52 -17.93
CA GLN A 206 19.46 4.42 -18.72
C GLN A 206 19.24 5.73 -17.96
N LYS A 207 19.21 6.84 -18.71
CA LYS A 207 19.01 8.18 -18.16
C LYS A 207 17.69 8.75 -18.62
N PHE A 208 17.01 9.42 -17.70
CA PHE A 208 15.71 10.01 -17.91
C PHE A 208 15.62 11.41 -17.33
N ILE A 209 14.73 12.20 -17.89
CA ILE A 209 14.27 13.48 -17.34
C ILE A 209 12.82 13.28 -16.90
N LEU A 210 12.55 13.43 -15.61
CA LEU A 210 11.19 13.52 -15.09
C LEU A 210 10.72 14.97 -15.21
N HIS A 211 9.68 15.18 -15.99
CA HIS A 211 9.01 16.47 -16.11
C HIS A 211 7.82 16.50 -15.13
N GLY A 212 8.00 17.27 -14.06
CA GLY A 212 7.02 17.39 -12.98
C GLY A 212 6.56 18.81 -12.74
N ASN A 213 6.14 19.04 -11.50
CA ASN A 213 5.80 20.34 -10.95
C ASN A 213 6.46 20.45 -9.55
N PRO A 214 6.41 21.62 -8.88
CA PRO A 214 7.03 21.79 -7.57
C PRO A 214 6.55 20.79 -6.51
N TYR A 215 5.28 20.35 -6.61
CA TYR A 215 4.72 19.35 -5.71
C TYR A 215 5.41 17.99 -5.85
N ILE A 216 5.71 17.55 -7.07
CA ILE A 216 6.44 16.29 -7.29
C ILE A 216 7.87 16.35 -6.79
N LEU A 217 8.55 17.47 -7.02
CA LEU A 217 9.90 17.65 -6.49
C LEU A 217 9.88 17.58 -4.96
N HIS A 218 8.89 18.24 -4.33
CA HIS A 218 8.72 18.17 -2.88
C HIS A 218 8.42 16.75 -2.38
N ARG A 219 7.50 16.05 -3.03
CA ARG A 219 7.16 14.66 -2.71
C ARG A 219 8.38 13.75 -2.79
N LEU A 220 9.13 13.79 -3.89
CA LEU A 220 10.36 13.00 -4.07
C LEU A 220 11.40 13.34 -3.00
N ASP A 221 11.64 14.63 -2.76
CA ASP A 221 12.59 15.10 -1.76
C ASP A 221 12.27 14.55 -0.36
N LYS A 222 11.00 14.63 0.07
CA LYS A 222 10.59 14.19 1.41
C LYS A 222 10.49 12.67 1.53
N ASN A 223 9.92 11.99 0.55
CA ASN A 223 9.71 10.54 0.67
C ASN A 223 10.99 9.74 0.45
N LEU A 224 11.94 10.27 -0.32
CA LEU A 224 13.23 9.63 -0.61
C LEU A 224 14.42 10.29 0.11
N ASN A 225 14.20 11.26 1.01
CA ASN A 225 15.26 11.96 1.75
C ASN A 225 16.39 12.46 0.83
N LEU A 226 16.04 13.24 -0.19
CA LEU A 226 17.00 13.67 -1.23
C LEU A 226 17.78 14.93 -0.81
N ASN A 227 17.29 15.67 0.19
CA ASN A 227 17.89 16.89 0.72
C ASN A 227 18.02 17.99 -0.36
N TRP A 228 16.97 18.14 -1.17
CA TRP A 228 16.88 19.20 -2.18
C TRP A 228 16.34 20.52 -1.60
N ASP A 229 16.02 20.55 -0.32
CA ASP A 229 15.49 21.73 0.40
C ASP A 229 14.28 22.35 -0.31
N THR A 230 13.41 21.49 -0.84
CA THR A 230 12.21 21.93 -1.55
C THR A 230 11.29 22.75 -0.62
N PRO A 231 10.72 23.86 -1.11
CA PRO A 231 9.83 24.67 -0.31
C PRO A 231 8.55 23.89 0.06
N PRO A 232 7.93 24.17 1.22
CA PRO A 232 6.62 23.61 1.54
C PRO A 232 5.62 23.93 0.44
N THR A 233 4.83 22.94 0.04
CA THR A 233 3.72 23.18 -0.89
C THR A 233 2.58 23.84 -0.12
N GLU A 234 2.08 25.00 -0.59
CA GLU A 234 0.88 25.62 -0.02
C GLU A 234 -0.33 24.72 -0.26
N ASP A 235 -0.70 23.94 0.75
CA ASP A 235 -1.84 23.03 0.66
C ASP A 235 -3.13 23.80 0.94
N THR A 236 -3.70 24.41 -0.10
CA THR A 236 -5.01 25.11 -0.03
C THR A 236 -6.12 24.36 -0.76
N ARG A 237 -5.87 23.15 -1.27
CA ARG A 237 -6.87 22.41 -2.07
C ARG A 237 -7.49 21.27 -1.27
N THR A 238 -8.77 21.41 -0.96
CA THR A 238 -9.63 20.40 -0.31
C THR A 238 -10.26 19.39 -1.28
N SER A 239 -9.87 19.39 -2.56
CA SER A 239 -10.47 18.53 -3.59
C SER A 239 -9.47 17.52 -4.16
N PRO A 240 -9.80 16.22 -4.22
CA PRO A 240 -8.99 15.23 -4.92
C PRO A 240 -9.11 15.43 -6.43
N GLU A 241 -8.10 16.03 -7.04
CA GLU A 241 -7.92 15.98 -8.49
C GLU A 241 -7.40 14.57 -8.85
N PRO A 242 -7.81 13.96 -9.98
CA PRO A 242 -7.20 12.71 -10.42
C PRO A 242 -5.68 12.88 -10.44
N PRO A 243 -4.90 11.85 -10.02
CA PRO A 243 -3.45 11.97 -9.95
C PRO A 243 -2.95 12.39 -11.33
N PRO A 244 -2.31 13.56 -11.45
CA PRO A 244 -1.88 14.06 -12.75
C PRO A 244 -0.89 13.06 -13.38
N SER A 245 -1.01 12.82 -14.68
CA SER A 245 0.00 12.08 -15.42
C SER A 245 1.19 13.00 -15.71
N TYR A 246 2.38 12.59 -15.33
CA TYR A 246 3.66 13.23 -15.59
C TYR A 246 4.37 12.60 -16.79
N ILE A 247 5.45 13.21 -17.24
CA ILE A 247 6.24 12.73 -18.39
C ILE A 247 7.62 12.29 -17.92
N LEU A 248 7.99 11.08 -18.30
CA LEU A 248 9.34 10.53 -18.21
C LEU A 248 9.94 10.54 -19.62
N GLU A 249 10.99 11.32 -19.83
CA GLU A 249 11.68 11.44 -21.12
C GLU A 249 13.01 10.69 -21.08
N GLU A 250 13.31 9.87 -22.09
CA GLU A 250 14.63 9.24 -22.23
C GLU A 250 15.65 10.25 -22.77
N GLU A 251 16.71 10.47 -22.01
CA GLU A 251 17.69 11.51 -22.29
C GLU A 251 18.44 11.21 -23.60
N GLY A 252 18.51 12.21 -24.48
CA GLY A 252 19.21 12.12 -25.76
C GLY A 252 18.43 11.42 -26.89
N THR A 253 17.28 10.80 -26.61
CA THR A 253 16.42 10.20 -27.66
C THR A 253 15.13 10.97 -27.88
N GLY A 254 14.68 11.76 -26.87
CA GLY A 254 13.43 12.52 -26.93
C GLY A 254 12.18 11.64 -26.84
N LYS A 255 12.32 10.33 -26.61
CA LYS A 255 11.18 9.44 -26.38
C LYS A 255 10.56 9.76 -25.02
N GLN A 256 9.24 9.63 -24.92
CA GLN A 256 8.50 9.99 -23.71
C GLN A 256 7.52 8.88 -23.30
N LEU A 257 7.34 8.72 -22.00
CA LEU A 257 6.38 7.81 -21.37
C LEU A 257 5.63 8.57 -20.28
N SER A 258 4.31 8.37 -20.19
CA SER A 258 3.54 8.96 -19.09
C SER A 258 3.66 8.11 -17.83
N PHE A 259 3.62 8.74 -16.66
CA PHE A 259 3.59 8.02 -15.38
C PHE A 259 2.78 8.77 -14.32
N SER A 260 2.41 8.10 -13.24
CA SER A 260 1.91 8.75 -12.02
C SER A 260 2.54 8.13 -10.79
N PHE A 261 2.71 8.91 -9.73
CA PHE A 261 2.95 8.34 -8.42
C PHE A 261 1.66 7.76 -7.85
N THR A 262 1.76 6.63 -7.17
CA THR A 262 0.62 5.89 -6.61
C THR A 262 0.85 5.54 -5.15
N GLU A 263 -0.19 5.06 -4.48
CA GLU A 263 -0.12 4.44 -3.15
C GLU A 263 0.04 2.91 -3.27
N GLN A 264 0.40 2.41 -4.46
CA GLN A 264 0.57 0.98 -4.69
C GLN A 264 1.63 0.43 -3.74
N GLU A 265 1.26 -0.60 -3.01
CA GLU A 265 2.15 -1.28 -2.08
C GLU A 265 3.07 -2.22 -2.87
N ILE A 266 4.35 -2.25 -2.48
CA ILE A 266 5.28 -3.25 -3.01
C ILE A 266 4.83 -4.63 -2.49
N PRO A 267 4.89 -5.69 -3.32
CA PRO A 267 4.61 -7.04 -2.85
C PRO A 267 5.50 -7.42 -1.66
N GLU A 268 4.92 -8.11 -0.69
CA GLU A 268 5.63 -8.49 0.55
C GLU A 268 6.77 -9.48 0.28
N GLY A 269 7.81 -9.41 1.11
CA GLY A 269 8.97 -10.31 1.04
C GLY A 269 10.01 -9.92 -0.02
N ILE A 270 9.81 -8.79 -0.69
CA ILE A 270 10.77 -8.24 -1.66
C ILE A 270 11.84 -7.40 -0.96
N LEU A 271 11.43 -6.54 -0.02
CA LEU A 271 12.36 -5.69 0.72
C LEU A 271 13.01 -6.46 1.88
N PRO A 272 14.24 -6.11 2.29
CA PRO A 272 14.94 -6.77 3.41
C PRO A 272 14.27 -6.53 4.77
#